data_AF-A0A7X5VRE9-F1
#
_entry.id   AF-A0A7X5VRE9-F1
#
_cell.length_a   1.000
_cell.length_b   1.000
_cell.length_c   1.000
_cell.angle_alpha   90.00
_cell.angle_beta   90.00
_cell.angle_gamma   90.00
#
_symmetry.space_group_name_H-M   'P 1'
#
loop_
_entity.id
_entity.type
_entity.pdbx_description
1 polymer ?
#
loop_
_entity_poly.entity_id
_entity_poly.type
_entity_poly.pdbx_seq_one_letter_code
_entity_poly.pdbx_strand_id
1 'polypeptide(L)' 'MWTPQYSANSIAAFDPVRETFVEHTLPMRRALPYVVQMDHRGRVVVGTAAADAVLRFDPATRSWETF' A
#
# COMPACT_ATOMS: atom_id res chain seq x y z
N MET A 1 -11.29 0.80 2.69
CA MET A 1 -10.61 1.97 2.07
C MET A 1 -9.11 1.79 2.20
N TRP A 2 -8.30 2.28 1.25
CA TRP A 2 -6.84 2.21 1.34
C TRP A 2 -6.24 3.57 1.63
N THR A 3 -5.22 3.62 2.47
CA THR A 3 -4.49 4.85 2.82
C THR A 3 -2.97 4.60 2.87
N PRO A 4 -2.14 5.49 2.28
CA PRO A 4 -0.70 5.44 2.46
C PRO A 4 -0.32 5.95 3.85
N GLN A 5 0.57 5.22 4.53
CA GLN A 5 1.13 5.63 5.82
C GLN A 5 2.56 6.10 5.60
N TYR A 6 2.70 7.39 5.25
CA TYR A 6 3.94 8.00 4.76
C TYR A 6 5.16 7.68 5.63
N SER A 7 5.11 8.00 6.92
CA SER A 7 6.22 7.77 7.86
C SER A 7 6.35 6.33 8.34
N ALA A 8 5.26 5.56 8.32
CA ALA A 8 5.27 4.15 8.73
C ALA A 8 5.80 3.22 7.63
N ASN A 9 5.96 3.73 6.41
CA ASN A 9 6.41 2.96 5.25
C ASN A 9 5.52 1.73 4.97
N SER A 10 4.21 1.94 5.12
CA SER A 10 3.17 0.94 4.93
C SER A 10 1.97 1.52 4.19
N ILE A 11 1.07 0.64 3.73
CA ILE A 11 -0.30 0.99 3.36
C ILE A 11 -1.25 0.35 4.37
N ALA A 12 -2.38 1.00 4.67
CA ALA A 12 -3.38 0.44 5.56
C ALA A 12 -4.72 0.24 4.85
N ALA A 13 -5.32 -0.93 5.06
CA ALA A 13 -6.69 -1.23 4.68
C ALA A 13 -7.61 -0.93 5.87
N PHE A 14 -8.55 -0.02 5.70
CA PHE A 14 -9.57 0.31 6.69
C PHE A 14 -10.88 -0.47 6.42
N ASP A 15 -11.35 -1.20 7.43
CA ASP A 15 -12.68 -1.82 7.51
C ASP A 15 -13.63 -0.85 8.23
N PRO A 16 -14.60 -0.21 7.53
CA PRO A 16 -15.51 0.76 8.13
C PRO A 16 -16.58 0.14 9.03
N VAL A 17 -16.80 -1.18 8.97
CA VAL A 17 -17.80 -1.86 9.84
C VAL A 17 -17.19 -2.15 11.20
N ARG A 18 -15.92 -2.56 11.23
CA ARG A 18 -15.19 -2.88 12.46
C ARG A 18 -14.38 -1.71 13.00
N GLU A 19 -14.25 -0.64 12.22
CA GLU A 19 -13.40 0.51 12.50
C GLU A 19 -11.94 0.13 12.76
N THR A 20 -11.44 -0.89 12.03
CA THR A 20 -10.08 -1.40 12.20
C THR A 20 -9.21 -1.14 10.98
N PHE A 21 -7.90 -1.07 11.23
CA PHE A 21 -6.87 -0.97 10.20
C PHE A 21 -6.05 -2.26 10.17
N VAL A 22 -5.75 -2.72 8.96
CA VAL A 22 -4.75 -3.75 8.70
C VAL A 22 -3.62 -3.13 7.91
N GLU A 23 -2.41 -3.12 8.48
CA GLU A 23 -1.24 -2.53 7.85
C GLU A 23 -0.44 -3.55 7.04
N HIS A 24 0.11 -3.08 5.93
CA HIS A 24 0.98 -3.83 5.04
C HIS A 24 2.24 -3.02 4.75
N THR A 25 3.35 -3.42 5.35
CA THR A 25 4.65 -2.78 5.18
C THR A 25 5.19 -3.00 3.77
N LEU A 26 5.71 -1.94 3.15
CA LEU A 26 6.35 -2.04 1.84
C LEU A 26 7.65 -2.86 1.94
N PRO A 27 8.01 -3.68 0.94
CA PRO A 27 9.25 -4.47 0.90
C PRO A 27 10.47 -3.61 0.53
N MET A 28 10.43 -2.32 0.85
CA MET A 28 11.44 -1.34 0.48
C MET A 28 11.60 -0.36 1.63
N ARG A 29 12.83 -0.10 2.06
CA ARG A 29 13.09 0.78 3.21
C ARG A 29 12.93 2.24 2.82
N ARG A 30 12.24 3.03 3.67
CA ARG A 30 12.10 4.49 3.53
C ARG A 30 11.57 4.91 2.15
N ALA A 31 10.61 4.17 1.61
CA ALA A 31 9.98 4.48 0.34
C ALA A 31 9.05 5.70 0.44
N LEU A 32 8.47 5.95 1.62
CA LEU A 32 7.53 7.05 1.87
C LEU A 32 6.33 6.95 0.90
N PRO A 33 5.45 5.95 1.07
CA PRO A 33 4.28 5.80 0.21
C PRO A 33 3.42 7.07 0.28
N TYR A 34 3.06 7.60 -0.88
CA TYR A 34 2.42 8.91 -0.99
C TYR A 34 1.03 8.83 -1.63
N VAL A 35 0.85 7.93 -2.59
CA VAL A 35 -0.43 7.73 -3.27
C VAL A 35 -0.76 6.23 -3.31
N VAL A 36 -2.04 5.92 -3.14
CA VAL A 36 -2.59 4.57 -3.31
C VAL A 36 -3.80 4.64 -4.23
N GLN A 37 -3.89 3.70 -5.16
CA GLN A 37 -5.05 3.52 -6.05
C GLN A 37 -5.33 2.01 -6.19
N MET A 38 -6.56 1.64 -6.53
CA MET A 38 -6.87 0.25 -6.90
C MET A 38 -6.95 0.12 -8.42
N ASP A 39 -6.40 -0.96 -8.95
CA ASP A 39 -6.58 -1.32 -10.35
C ASP A 39 -7.91 -2.10 -10.57
N HIS A 40 -8.23 -2.36 -11.84
CA HIS A 40 -9.45 -3.09 -12.24
C HIS A 40 -9.49 -4.55 -11.78
N ARG A 41 -8.38 -5.09 -11.25
CA ARG A 41 -8.28 -6.45 -10.69
C ARG A 41 -8.32 -6.43 -9.16
N GLY A 42 -8.57 -5.27 -8.54
CA GLY A 42 -8.62 -5.13 -7.09
C GLY A 42 -7.24 -5.13 -6.41
N ARG A 43 -6.16 -5.00 -7.17
CA ARG A 43 -4.80 -4.87 -6.61
C ARG A 43 -4.52 -3.41 -6.29
N VAL A 44 -3.72 -3.17 -5.26
CA VAL A 44 -3.37 -1.82 -4.81
C VAL A 44 -2.07 -1.38 -5.47
N VAL A 45 -2.10 -0.29 -6.23
CA VAL A 45 -0.93 0.36 -6.80
C VAL A 45 -0.49 1.49 -5.88
N VAL A 46 0.80 1.53 -5.55
CA VAL A 46 1.39 2.46 -4.59
C VAL A 46 2.50 3.25 -5.27
N GLY A 47 2.38 4.57 -5.26
CA GLY A 47 3.47 5.48 -5.65
C GLY A 47 4.24 5.96 -4.43
N THR A 48 5.56 6.05 -4.56
CA THR A 48 6.47 6.38 -3.46
C THR A 48 7.12 7.75 -3.67
N ALA A 49 7.35 8.51 -2.61
CA ALA A 49 7.93 9.85 -2.71
C ALA A 49 9.46 9.84 -2.66
N ALA A 50 10.07 8.92 -1.91
CA ALA A 50 11.53 8.92 -1.71
C ALA A 50 12.26 7.83 -2.50
N ALA A 51 11.56 6.76 -2.88
CA ALA A 51 12.18 5.66 -3.61
C ALA A 51 12.09 5.77 -5.13
N ASP A 52 11.35 6.76 -5.65
CA ASP A 52 11.09 6.91 -7.09
C ASP A 52 10.60 5.59 -7.74
N ALA A 53 9.76 4.87 -7.00
CA ALA A 53 9.29 3.54 -7.33
C ALA A 53 7.76 3.45 -7.32
N VAL A 54 7.23 2.56 -8.15
CA VAL A 54 5.85 2.10 -8.10
C VAL A 54 5.84 0.65 -7.64
N LEU A 55 4.96 0.34 -6.68
CA LEU A 55 4.76 -1.02 -6.18
C LEU A 55 3.31 -1.43 -6.39
N ARG A 56 3.07 -2.73 -6.45
CA ARG A 56 1.74 -3.31 -6.45
C ARG A 56 1.60 -4.30 -5.31
N PHE A 57 0.49 -4.24 -4.59
CA PHE A 57 0.12 -5.16 -3.53
C PHE A 57 -1.13 -5.93 -3.94
N ASP A 58 -1.07 -7.25 -3.88
CA ASP A 58 -2.24 -8.12 -4.07
C ASP A 58 -2.82 -8.47 -2.69
N PRO A 59 -4.02 -7.98 -2.32
CA PRO A 59 -4.63 -8.26 -1.03
C PRO A 59 -5.11 -9.71 -0.87
N ALA A 60 -5.33 -10.45 -1.96
CA ALA A 60 -5.78 -11.84 -1.91
C ALA A 60 -4.64 -12.78 -1.50
N THR A 61 -3.44 -12.55 -2.04
CA THR A 61 -2.23 -13.35 -1.72
C THR A 61 -1.34 -12.70 -0.67
N ARG A 62 -1.57 -11.42 -0.34
CA ARG A 62 -0.74 -10.57 0.53
C ARG A 62 0.71 -10.48 0.05
N SER A 63 0.90 -10.39 -1.27
CA SER A 63 2.24 -10.31 -1.89
C SER A 63 2.48 -8.96 -2.55
N TRP A 64 3.76 -8.59 -2.62
CA TRP A 64 4.22 -7.38 -3.31
C TRP A 64 4.88 -7.72 -4.64
N GLU A 65 4.68 -6.84 -5.62
CA GLU A 65 5.38 -6.78 -6.89
C GLU A 65 6.01 -5.37 -7.01
N THR A 66 7.28 -5.32 -7.39
CA THR A 66 8.05 -4.07 -7.56
C THR A 66 8.43 -3.94 -9.04
N PHE A 67 8.39 -2.73 -9.57
CA PHE A 67 8.78 -2.41 -10.96
C PHE A 67 10.09 -1.63 -11.00
#